data_AF-A0A6C0BAF4-F1
#
_entry.id   AF-A0A6C0BAF4-F1
#
_cell.length_a   1.000
_cell.length_b   1.000
_cell.length_c   1.000
_cell.angle_alpha   90.00
_cell.angle_beta   90.00
_cell.angle_gamma   90.00
#
_symmetry.space_group_name_H-M   'P 1'
#
loop_
_entity.id
_entity.type
_entity.pdbx_description
1 polymer ?
#
loop_
_entity_poly.entity_id
_entity_poly.type
_entity_poly.pdbx_seq_one_letter_code
_entity_poly.pdbx_strand_id
1 'polypeptide(L)'
;MKTRRRVPWAGWKNEQPGYHQRTVMLKNCGKKCFLGKNKSFPICKKNTCKISKKGVFAAYIRARQYSSKNRSYKNIALRAKKML
;
A
#
# COMPACT_ATOMS: atom_id res chain seq x y z
N MET A 1 21.60 -6.12 19.73
CA MET A 1 20.33 -5.60 19.15
C MET A 1 20.41 -5.60 17.63
N LYS A 2 19.51 -6.30 16.90
CA LYS A 2 19.43 -6.17 15.43
C LYS A 2 18.79 -4.82 15.09
N THR A 3 19.59 -3.80 14.77
CA THR A 3 19.09 -2.54 14.21
C THR A 3 18.39 -2.83 12.89
N ARG A 4 17.06 -2.68 12.85
CA ARG A 4 16.30 -2.83 11.60
C ARG A 4 16.81 -1.80 10.59
N ARG A 5 17.24 -2.26 9.41
CA ARG A 5 17.62 -1.38 8.28
C ARG A 5 16.52 -0.33 8.06
N ARG A 6 16.90 0.95 7.96
CA ARG A 6 15.97 2.03 7.61
C ARG A 6 15.52 1.86 6.16
N VAL A 7 14.33 1.32 5.98
CA VAL A 7 13.71 1.13 4.66
C VAL A 7 12.78 2.31 4.32
N PRO A 8 12.59 2.66 3.03
CA PRO A 8 11.73 3.78 2.63
C PRO A 8 10.28 3.71 3.12
N TRP A 9 9.77 2.51 3.42
CA TRP A 9 8.42 2.30 3.98
C TRP A 9 8.40 2.14 5.50
N ALA A 10 9.50 2.46 6.20
CA ALA A 10 9.56 2.39 7.66
C ALA A 10 8.51 3.30 8.30
N GLY A 11 7.86 2.79 9.35
CA GLY A 11 6.76 3.48 10.03
C GLY A 11 5.40 3.39 9.34
N TRP A 12 5.30 2.80 8.13
CA TRP A 12 4.02 2.65 7.43
C TRP A 12 2.96 1.91 8.26
N LYS A 13 3.37 0.98 9.14
CA LYS A 13 2.45 0.27 10.06
C LYS A 13 1.60 1.22 10.90
N ASN A 14 2.14 2.39 11.28
CA ASN A 14 1.48 3.35 12.16
C ASN A 14 0.62 4.36 11.36
N GLU A 15 0.94 4.55 10.08
CA GLU A 15 0.27 5.47 9.15
C GLU A 15 -0.81 4.80 8.29
N GLN A 16 -0.72 3.49 8.07
CA GLN A 16 -1.66 2.75 7.23
C GLN A 16 -3.06 2.71 7.87
N PRO A 17 -4.13 2.69 7.06
CA PRO A 17 -5.47 2.46 7.57
C PRO A 17 -5.67 1.04 8.09
N GLY A 18 -6.35 0.92 9.23
CA GLY A 18 -6.86 -0.33 9.79
C GLY A 18 -8.03 -0.91 8.97
N TYR A 19 -8.54 -2.09 9.35
CA TYR A 19 -9.52 -2.82 8.55
C TYR A 19 -10.83 -2.04 8.30
N HIS A 20 -11.43 -1.49 9.36
CA HIS A 20 -12.64 -0.68 9.26
C HIS A 20 -12.37 0.63 8.49
N GLN A 21 -11.27 1.31 8.81
CA GLN A 21 -10.84 2.53 8.13
C GLN A 21 -10.65 2.33 6.63
N ARG A 22 -10.13 1.17 6.20
CA ARG A 22 -9.99 0.86 4.77
C ARG A 22 -11.35 0.76 4.08
N THR A 23 -12.36 0.20 4.73
CA THR A 23 -13.73 0.16 4.18
C THR A 23 -14.30 1.56 4.02
N VAL A 24 -14.17 2.41 5.05
CA VAL A 24 -14.61 3.81 5.01
C VAL A 24 -13.86 4.60 3.93
N MET A 25 -12.54 4.45 3.87
CA MET A 25 -11.71 5.11 2.86
C MET A 25 -12.00 4.61 1.44
N LEU A 26 -12.38 3.35 1.26
CA LEU A 26 -12.79 2.86 -0.05
C LEU A 26 -14.10 3.53 -0.51
N LYS A 27 -15.05 3.77 0.40
CA LYS A 27 -16.27 4.54 0.12
C LYS A 27 -15.97 6.01 -0.18
N ASN A 28 -15.14 6.66 0.64
CA ASN A 28 -14.93 8.10 0.58
C ASN A 28 -13.89 8.52 -0.48
N CYS A 29 -12.76 7.79 -0.56
CA CYS A 29 -11.67 8.11 -1.47
C CYS A 29 -11.73 7.31 -2.78
N GLY A 30 -12.45 6.19 -2.80
CA GLY A 30 -12.50 5.29 -3.94
C GLY A 30 -11.22 4.49 -4.17
N LYS A 31 -11.11 3.93 -5.38
CA LYS A 31 -10.01 3.06 -5.81
C LYS A 31 -8.66 3.78 -5.95
N LYS A 32 -8.61 5.12 -5.90
CA LYS A 32 -7.34 5.86 -6.00
C LYS A 32 -6.37 5.52 -4.86
N CYS A 33 -6.90 5.15 -3.70
CA CYS A 33 -6.11 4.84 -2.50
C CYS A 33 -5.75 3.35 -2.36
N PHE A 34 -6.19 2.50 -3.29
CA PHE A 34 -6.04 1.05 -3.21
C PHE A 34 -5.62 0.51 -4.57
N LEU A 35 -4.41 -0.04 -4.66
CA LEU A 35 -3.90 -0.56 -5.93
C LEU A 35 -4.37 -1.98 -6.24
N GLY A 36 -4.90 -2.71 -5.25
CA GLY A 36 -5.38 -4.09 -5.42
C GLY A 36 -6.90 -4.24 -5.42
N LYS A 37 -7.37 -5.49 -5.41
CA LYS A 37 -8.80 -5.81 -5.33
C LYS A 37 -9.37 -5.33 -3.99
N ASN A 38 -10.58 -4.76 -4.04
CA ASN A 38 -11.30 -4.23 -2.88
C ASN A 38 -10.47 -3.21 -2.09
N LYS A 39 -10.18 -3.54 -0.84
CA LYS A 39 -9.45 -2.70 0.11
C LYS A 39 -7.98 -3.11 0.31
N SER A 40 -7.44 -3.85 -0.66
CA SER A 40 -6.08 -4.37 -0.62
C SER A 40 -5.07 -3.36 -1.15
N PHE A 41 -3.83 -3.44 -0.65
CA PHE A 41 -2.73 -2.53 -1.01
C PHE A 41 -3.09 -1.04 -0.82
N PRO A 42 -3.33 -0.61 0.43
CA PRO A 42 -3.56 0.80 0.72
C PRO A 42 -2.28 1.60 0.46
N ILE A 43 -2.42 2.71 -0.24
CA ILE A 43 -1.32 3.66 -0.52
C ILE A 43 -1.55 5.05 0.09
N CYS A 44 -2.77 5.32 0.56
CA CYS A 44 -3.11 6.56 1.27
C CYS A 44 -2.96 6.42 2.78
N LYS A 45 -2.61 7.52 3.47
CA LYS A 45 -2.54 7.54 4.94
C LYS A 45 -3.94 7.39 5.54
N LYS A 46 -4.03 6.76 6.72
CA LYS A 46 -5.29 6.58 7.46
C LYS A 46 -6.04 7.91 7.59
N ASN A 47 -7.36 7.87 7.43
CA ASN A 47 -8.25 9.04 7.51
C ASN A 47 -7.94 10.16 6.51
N THR A 48 -7.17 9.87 5.45
CA THR A 48 -6.89 10.84 4.38
C THR A 48 -7.09 10.19 3.02
N CYS A 49 -7.36 10.99 2.01
CA CYS A 49 -7.33 10.54 0.62
C CYS A 49 -6.01 10.90 -0.09
N LYS A 50 -4.94 11.11 0.68
CA LYS A 50 -3.63 11.56 0.18
C LYS A 50 -2.66 10.38 0.07
N ILE A 51 -2.09 10.20 -1.12
CA ILE A 51 -1.10 9.16 -1.40
C ILE A 51 0.17 9.44 -0.59
N SER A 52 0.73 8.40 0.03
CA SER A 52 1.98 8.47 0.76
C SER A 52 3.05 7.67 0.03
N LYS A 53 4.24 8.26 -0.19
CA LYS A 53 5.39 7.55 -0.75
C LYS A 53 5.71 6.27 0.04
N LYS A 54 5.57 6.30 1.38
CA LYS A 54 5.75 5.12 2.24
C LYS A 54 4.74 4.01 1.93
N GLY A 55 3.48 4.40 1.70
CA GLY A 55 2.39 3.47 1.37
C GLY A 55 2.57 2.85 -0.02
N VAL A 56 3.01 3.65 -1.00
CA VAL A 56 3.35 3.17 -2.34
C VAL A 56 4.52 2.18 -2.27
N PHE A 57 5.59 2.50 -1.54
CA PHE A 57 6.71 1.57 -1.33
C PHE A 57 6.25 0.28 -0.63
N ALA A 58 5.44 0.38 0.43
CA ALA A 58 4.91 -0.78 1.12
C ALA A 58 4.06 -1.67 0.20
N ALA A 59 3.21 -1.06 -0.63
CA ALA A 59 2.40 -1.76 -1.62
C ALA A 59 3.29 -2.43 -2.68
N TYR A 60 4.32 -1.74 -3.18
CA TYR A 60 5.29 -2.29 -4.14
C TYR A 60 5.99 -3.53 -3.59
N ILE A 61 6.59 -3.43 -2.40
CA ILE A 61 7.33 -4.53 -1.77
C ILE A 61 6.39 -5.72 -1.51
N ARG A 62 5.20 -5.47 -0.95
CA ARG A 62 4.24 -6.54 -0.69
C ARG A 62 3.78 -7.19 -1.99
N ALA A 63 3.53 -6.42 -3.04
CA ALA A 63 3.08 -6.96 -4.32
C ALA A 63 4.20 -7.78 -5.01
N ARG A 64 5.46 -7.36 -4.90
CA ARG A 64 6.64 -8.11 -5.35
C ARG A 64 6.77 -9.45 -4.63
N GLN A 65 6.52 -9.52 -3.32
CA GLN A 65 6.58 -10.77 -2.56
C GLN A 65 5.59 -11.83 -3.09
N TYR A 66 4.43 -11.40 -3.61
CA TYR A 66 3.41 -12.30 -4.15
C TYR A 66 3.39 -12.34 -5.68
N SER A 67 4.33 -11.69 -6.38
CA SER A 67 4.25 -11.55 -7.84
C SER A 67 4.38 -12.87 -8.59
N SER A 68 5.02 -13.88 -8.00
CA SER A 68 5.09 -15.24 -8.55
C SER A 68 3.78 -16.02 -8.40
N LYS A 69 2.93 -15.66 -7.43
CA LYS A 69 1.69 -16.41 -7.14
C LYS A 69 0.52 -15.98 -8.02
N ASN A 70 0.49 -14.74 -8.50
CA ASN A 70 -0.58 -14.25 -9.35
C ASN A 70 -0.14 -13.05 -10.19
N ARG A 71 -0.51 -13.04 -11.48
CA ARG A 71 -0.25 -11.94 -12.42
C ARG A 71 -0.81 -10.60 -11.93
N SER A 72 -1.91 -10.60 -11.18
CA SER A 72 -2.47 -9.39 -10.60
C SER A 72 -1.52 -8.71 -9.62
N TYR A 73 -0.80 -9.46 -8.77
CA TYR A 73 0.21 -8.90 -7.87
C TYR A 73 1.39 -8.32 -8.64
N LYS A 74 1.81 -8.96 -9.74
CA LYS A 74 2.83 -8.40 -10.65
C LYS A 74 2.39 -7.04 -11.21
N ASN A 75 1.15 -6.91 -11.67
CA ASN A 75 0.61 -5.65 -12.18
C ASN A 75 0.52 -4.57 -11.10
N ILE A 76 0.13 -4.94 -9.87
CA ILE A 76 0.10 -4.02 -8.73
C ILE A 76 1.51 -3.48 -8.43
N ALA A 77 2.52 -4.36 -8.43
CA ALA A 77 3.91 -3.96 -8.23
C ALA A 77 4.37 -2.98 -9.33
N LEU A 78 4.04 -3.24 -10.59
CA LEU A 78 4.38 -2.34 -11.69
C LEU A 78 3.71 -0.97 -11.54
N ARG A 79 2.42 -0.93 -11.19
CA ARG A 79 1.69 0.32 -10.94
C ARG A 79 2.27 1.10 -9.76
N ALA A 80 2.57 0.42 -8.65
CA ALA A 80 3.20 1.03 -7.50
C ALA A 80 4.59 1.58 -7.84
N LYS A 81 5.39 0.85 -8.62
CA LYS A 81 6.72 1.31 -9.07
C LYS A 81 6.65 2.59 -9.92
N LYS A 82 5.61 2.77 -10.73
CA LYS A 82 5.40 4.01 -11.52
C LYS A 82 5.04 5.23 -10.66
N MET A 83 4.62 5.03 -9.42
CA MET A 83 4.24 6.09 -8.48
C MET A 83 5.39 6.45 -7.50
N LEU A 84 6.56 5.82 -7.66
CA LEU A 84 7.78 6.08 -6.89
C LEU A 84 8.73 6.94 -7.72
#